data_AF-A0A7C2J0L8-F1
#
_entry.id   AF-A0A7C2J0L8-F1
#
_cell.length_a   1.000
_cell.length_b   1.000
_cell.length_c   1.000
_cell.angle_alpha   90.00
_cell.angle_beta   90.00
_cell.angle_gamma   90.00
#
_symmetry.space_group_name_H-M   'P 1'
#
loop_
_entity.id
_entity.type
_entity.pdbx_description
1 polymer ?
#
loop_
_entity_poly.entity_id
_entity_poly.type
_entity_poly.pdbx_seq_one_letter_code
_entity_poly.pdbx_strand_id
1 'polypeptide(L)'
;MSNRIMLCPCCGSDMDVAARDCGCGARFVGEPLGDAPFKVQRFGPAMSAVWLLALVTSASLIFTKWMALAAALVIWSAWRAMRLAQRDPEGYGGYRTASATLAVTVFASIIAGGYSVAYVPEYLQLRRDRQEAATKANIIHVQALLEEYKRKNGAYPPSLQALRRITGKALPTDYWEKSFSYEGRTDALVSGRATVTGINFNNFELRSAGPDEKMGTDDDIIMRDGLFISASEAGKQPVLQDITAR
;
A
#
# COMPACT_ATOMS: atom_id res chain seq x y z
N MET A 1 -57.45 -4.95 -2.03
CA MET A 1 -57.63 -3.72 -2.84
C MET A 1 -57.22 -2.55 -1.97
N SER A 2 -56.15 -1.84 -2.31
CA SER A 2 -55.68 -0.68 -1.54
C SER A 2 -56.48 0.53 -2.03
N ASN A 3 -57.32 1.13 -1.17
CA ASN A 3 -57.99 2.38 -1.51
C ASN A 3 -56.91 3.44 -1.71
N ARG A 4 -56.74 3.93 -2.95
CA ARG A 4 -55.88 5.08 -3.20
C ARG A 4 -56.60 6.29 -2.63
N ILE A 5 -55.97 6.94 -1.66
CA ILE A 5 -56.47 8.17 -1.04
C ILE A 5 -55.70 9.33 -1.70
N MET A 6 -56.40 10.39 -2.06
CA MET A 6 -55.80 11.64 -2.51
C MET A 6 -56.24 12.78 -1.60
N LEU A 7 -55.41 13.81 -1.46
CA LEU A 7 -55.71 14.98 -0.65
C LEU A 7 -56.43 16.02 -1.52
N CYS A 8 -57.55 16.57 -1.03
CA CYS A 8 -58.22 17.67 -1.71
C CYS A 8 -57.32 18.93 -1.68
N PRO A 9 -57.03 19.58 -2.81
CA PRO A 9 -56.17 20.76 -2.84
C PRO A 9 -56.78 22.00 -2.18
N CYS A 10 -58.11 22.04 -1.99
CA CYS A 10 -58.78 23.18 -1.35
C CYS A 10 -58.75 23.12 0.18
N CYS A 11 -59.04 21.96 0.78
CA CYS A 11 -59.19 21.83 2.24
C CYS A 11 -58.22 20.83 2.89
N GLY A 12 -57.44 20.08 2.09
CA GLY A 12 -56.51 19.08 2.57
C GLY A 12 -57.15 17.81 3.14
N SER A 13 -58.47 17.62 3.02
CA SER A 13 -59.12 16.39 3.50
C SER A 13 -58.84 15.20 2.57
N ASP A 14 -58.72 14.02 3.16
CA ASP A 14 -58.65 12.76 2.43
C ASP A 14 -59.93 12.53 1.62
N MET A 15 -59.77 12.19 0.35
CA MET A 15 -60.87 11.81 -0.53
C MET A 15 -60.52 10.57 -1.32
N ASP A 16 -61.56 9.76 -1.59
CA ASP A 16 -61.44 8.61 -2.49
C ASP A 16 -61.17 9.13 -3.91
N VAL A 17 -60.23 8.49 -4.62
CA VAL A 17 -59.89 8.85 -6.01
C VAL A 17 -61.09 8.69 -6.95
N ALA A 18 -62.10 7.91 -6.57
CA ALA A 18 -63.35 7.79 -7.33
C ALA A 18 -64.40 8.90 -6.99
N ALA A 19 -64.21 9.69 -5.94
CA ALA A 19 -65.17 10.72 -5.53
C ALA A 19 -65.08 11.95 -6.46
N ARG A 20 -66.23 12.37 -7.01
CA ARG A 20 -66.31 13.53 -7.93
C ARG A 20 -66.27 14.87 -7.20
N ASP A 21 -66.60 14.85 -5.92
CA ASP A 21 -66.75 16.02 -5.07
C ASP A 21 -66.15 15.76 -3.68
N CYS A 22 -65.57 16.82 -3.13
CA CYS A 22 -65.08 16.85 -1.76
C CYS A 22 -66.15 17.47 -0.85
N GLY A 23 -66.18 17.10 0.43
CA GLY A 23 -67.09 17.68 1.42
C GLY A 23 -66.95 19.20 1.61
N CYS A 24 -65.84 19.80 1.17
CA CYS A 24 -65.66 21.26 1.13
C CYS A 24 -66.36 21.96 -0.05
N GLY A 25 -67.00 21.20 -0.95
CA GLY A 25 -67.67 21.72 -2.15
C GLY A 25 -66.77 21.82 -3.39
N ALA A 26 -65.47 21.49 -3.28
CA ALA A 26 -64.58 21.41 -4.44
C ALA A 26 -64.96 20.22 -5.34
N ARG A 27 -65.02 20.45 -6.66
CA ARG A 27 -65.31 19.44 -7.68
C ARG A 27 -64.10 19.26 -8.59
N PHE A 28 -63.82 18.02 -8.98
CA PHE A 28 -62.79 17.77 -9.98
C PHE A 28 -63.26 18.25 -11.36
N VAL A 29 -62.47 19.15 -11.95
CA VAL A 29 -62.70 19.63 -13.31
C VAL A 29 -61.83 18.79 -14.25
N GLY A 30 -62.38 17.67 -14.71
CA GLY A 30 -61.72 16.75 -15.65
C GLY A 30 -61.52 15.35 -15.08
N GLU A 31 -61.33 14.39 -15.98
CA GLU A 31 -60.87 13.05 -15.60
C GLU A 31 -59.46 13.16 -14.99
N PRO A 32 -59.14 12.38 -13.95
CA PRO A 32 -57.79 12.35 -13.41
C PRO A 32 -56.83 12.07 -14.56
N LEU A 33 -55.74 12.86 -14.66
CA LEU A 33 -54.70 12.61 -15.65
C LEU A 33 -54.31 11.14 -15.54
N GLY A 34 -54.52 10.38 -16.62
CA GLY A 34 -54.10 8.99 -16.69
C GLY A 34 -52.61 8.90 -16.36
N ASP A 35 -52.20 7.76 -15.80
CA ASP A 35 -50.79 7.49 -15.57
C ASP A 35 -50.01 7.81 -16.86
N ALA A 36 -48.95 8.61 -16.75
CA ALA A 36 -48.21 9.08 -17.91
C ALA A 36 -47.80 7.87 -18.79
N PRO A 37 -47.99 7.94 -20.12
CA PRO A 37 -47.80 6.79 -21.00
C PRO A 37 -46.34 6.31 -21.06
N PHE A 38 -45.40 7.11 -20.56
CA PHE A 38 -44.00 6.77 -20.42
C PHE A 38 -43.57 6.83 -18.95
N LYS A 39 -43.38 5.67 -18.32
CA LYS A 39 -42.70 5.55 -17.03
C LYS A 39 -41.20 5.68 -17.29
N VAL A 40 -40.61 6.82 -16.93
CA VAL A 40 -39.18 7.07 -17.19
C VAL A 40 -38.36 6.07 -16.37
N GLN A 41 -37.65 5.16 -17.04
CA GLN A 41 -36.78 4.18 -16.39
C GLN A 41 -35.66 4.91 -15.65
N ARG A 42 -35.58 4.72 -14.32
CA ARG A 42 -34.57 5.38 -13.50
C ARG A 42 -33.27 4.57 -13.54
N PHE A 43 -32.42 4.85 -14.52
CA PHE A 43 -31.08 4.24 -14.63
C PHE A 43 -30.04 4.80 -13.63
N GLY A 44 -30.38 5.85 -12.88
CA GLY A 44 -29.47 6.56 -11.98
C GLY A 44 -28.64 5.65 -11.04
N PRO A 45 -29.25 4.67 -10.35
CA PRO A 45 -28.50 3.78 -9.45
C PRO A 45 -27.51 2.88 -10.19
N ALA A 46 -27.88 2.33 -11.35
CA ALA A 46 -27.02 1.43 -12.11
C ALA A 46 -25.81 2.17 -12.73
N MET A 47 -26.04 3.37 -13.27
CA MET A 47 -24.97 4.22 -13.79
C MET A 47 -24.01 4.66 -12.68
N SER A 48 -24.52 4.97 -11.49
CA SER A 48 -23.67 5.33 -10.34
C SER A 48 -22.78 4.18 -9.88
N ALA A 49 -23.26 2.93 -9.94
CA ALA A 49 -22.48 1.75 -9.57
C ALA A 49 -21.32 1.51 -10.55
N VAL A 50 -21.55 1.68 -11.86
CA VAL A 50 -20.49 1.54 -12.89
C VAL A 50 -19.43 2.63 -12.72
N TRP A 51 -19.85 3.88 -12.49
CA TRP A 51 -18.93 5.00 -12.26
C TRP A 51 -18.09 4.82 -10.98
N LEU A 52 -18.72 4.36 -9.90
CA LEU A 52 -18.02 4.02 -8.67
C LEU A 52 -17.03 2.88 -8.89
N LEU A 53 -17.39 1.87 -9.68
CA LEU A 53 -16.49 0.78 -10.01
C LEU A 53 -15.27 1.27 -10.79
N ALA A 54 -15.45 2.14 -11.79
CA ALA A 54 -14.36 2.75 -12.54
C ALA A 54 -13.46 3.65 -11.68
N LEU A 55 -14.03 4.38 -10.72
CA LEU A 55 -13.26 5.16 -9.74
C LEU A 55 -12.48 4.27 -8.78
N VAL A 56 -13.07 3.17 -8.31
CA VAL A 56 -12.36 2.23 -7.43
C VAL A 56 -11.26 1.49 -8.17
N THR A 57 -11.47 1.07 -9.42
CA THR A 57 -10.42 0.39 -10.20
C THR A 57 -9.26 1.33 -10.55
N SER A 58 -9.54 2.58 -10.92
CA SER A 58 -8.51 3.60 -11.16
C SER A 58 -7.76 4.00 -9.88
N ALA A 59 -8.46 4.17 -8.75
CA ALA A 59 -7.84 4.46 -7.45
C ALA A 59 -7.08 3.25 -6.86
N SER A 60 -7.45 2.02 -7.23
CA SER A 60 -6.77 0.78 -6.82
C SER A 60 -5.33 0.70 -7.31
N LEU A 61 -4.96 1.46 -8.33
CA LEU A 61 -3.58 1.55 -8.78
C LEU A 61 -2.70 2.41 -7.84
N ILE A 62 -3.30 3.14 -6.88
CA ILE A 62 -2.61 4.18 -6.11
C ILE A 62 -2.66 3.95 -4.58
N PHE A 63 -3.77 3.44 -3.99
CA PHE A 63 -3.93 3.35 -2.52
C PHE A 63 -4.46 2.01 -2.00
N THR A 64 -3.58 1.03 -1.76
CA THR A 64 -3.93 -0.37 -1.44
C THR A 64 -4.70 -0.59 -0.13
N LYS A 65 -4.53 0.26 0.90
CA LYS A 65 -5.10 0.01 2.25
C LYS A 65 -6.58 0.35 2.40
N TRP A 66 -7.08 1.36 1.70
CA TRP A 66 -8.49 1.78 1.79
C TRP A 66 -9.41 0.99 0.83
N MET A 67 -8.84 0.05 0.07
CA MET A 67 -9.54 -0.71 -0.98
C MET A 67 -10.58 -1.69 -0.46
N ALA A 68 -10.37 -2.34 0.69
CA ALA A 68 -11.34 -3.30 1.23
C ALA A 68 -12.68 -2.62 1.56
N LEU A 69 -12.63 -1.39 2.09
CA LEU A 69 -13.83 -0.61 2.40
C LEU A 69 -14.52 -0.09 1.14
N ALA A 70 -13.75 0.37 0.15
CA ALA A 70 -14.30 0.85 -1.11
C ALA A 70 -14.96 -0.30 -1.92
N ALA A 71 -14.32 -1.47 -2.00
CA ALA A 71 -14.87 -2.64 -2.65
C ALA A 71 -16.15 -3.14 -1.95
N ALA A 72 -16.15 -3.18 -0.62
CA ALA A 72 -17.35 -3.51 0.16
C ALA A 72 -18.51 -2.54 -0.10
N LEU A 73 -18.23 -1.23 -0.19
CA LEU A 73 -19.24 -0.22 -0.53
C LEU A 73 -19.81 -0.41 -1.94
N VAL A 74 -18.96 -0.71 -2.93
CA VAL A 74 -19.40 -0.97 -4.31
C VAL A 74 -20.29 -2.22 -4.36
N ILE A 75 -19.85 -3.34 -3.77
CA ILE A 75 -20.63 -4.57 -3.71
C ILE A 75 -21.95 -4.35 -2.98
N TRP A 76 -21.94 -3.63 -1.85
CA TRP A 76 -23.15 -3.29 -1.09
C TRP A 76 -24.12 -2.43 -1.90
N SER A 77 -23.63 -1.43 -2.63
CA SER A 77 -24.46 -0.58 -3.48
C SER A 77 -25.10 -1.37 -4.63
N ALA A 78 -24.36 -2.28 -5.27
CA ALA A 78 -24.85 -3.14 -6.34
C ALA A 78 -25.89 -4.15 -5.82
N TRP A 79 -25.64 -4.76 -4.66
CA TRP A 79 -26.60 -5.65 -4.00
C TRP A 79 -27.88 -4.93 -3.58
N ARG A 80 -27.76 -3.68 -3.07
CA ARG A 80 -28.91 -2.84 -2.75
C ARG A 80 -29.72 -2.51 -4.00
N ALA A 81 -29.08 -2.17 -5.11
CA ALA A 81 -29.75 -1.91 -6.38
C ALA A 81 -30.50 -3.16 -6.89
N MET A 82 -29.88 -4.34 -6.79
CA MET A 82 -30.54 -5.62 -7.13
C MET A 82 -31.78 -5.88 -6.27
N ARG A 83 -31.70 -5.65 -4.96
CA ARG A 83 -32.87 -5.79 -4.05
C ARG A 83 -33.99 -4.81 -4.40
N LEU A 84 -33.68 -3.59 -4.83
CA LEU A 84 -34.68 -2.62 -5.28
C LEU A 84 -35.33 -3.05 -6.59
N ALA A 85 -34.54 -3.55 -7.55
CA ALA A 85 -35.06 -4.06 -8.83
C ALA A 85 -35.92 -5.32 -8.67
N GLN A 86 -35.69 -6.14 -7.65
CA GLN A 86 -36.58 -7.27 -7.32
C GLN A 86 -37.95 -6.81 -6.79
N ARG A 87 -38.02 -5.68 -6.07
CA ARG A 87 -39.27 -5.17 -5.50
C ARG A 87 -40.12 -4.40 -6.51
N ASP A 88 -39.49 -3.69 -7.45
CA ASP A 88 -40.17 -2.90 -8.48
C ASP A 88 -39.48 -3.05 -9.85
N PRO A 89 -39.71 -4.15 -10.58
CA PRO A 89 -39.01 -4.44 -11.83
C PRO A 89 -39.34 -3.44 -12.95
N GLU A 90 -40.52 -2.83 -12.91
CA GLU A 90 -40.95 -1.83 -13.91
C GLU A 90 -40.23 -0.49 -13.76
N GLY A 91 -39.83 -0.13 -12.53
CA GLY A 91 -39.13 1.14 -12.26
C GLY A 91 -37.63 1.14 -12.58
N TYR A 92 -36.98 -0.03 -12.56
CA TYR A 92 -35.50 -0.13 -12.46
C TYR A 92 -34.80 -0.84 -13.63
N GLY A 93 -35.38 -0.85 -14.83
CA GLY A 93 -34.68 -1.36 -16.04
C GLY A 93 -34.54 -2.89 -16.09
N GLY A 94 -35.32 -3.60 -15.28
CA GLY A 94 -35.44 -5.06 -15.28
C GLY A 94 -34.40 -5.81 -14.44
N TYR A 95 -34.80 -6.95 -13.86
CA TYR A 95 -33.96 -7.78 -13.00
C TYR A 95 -32.68 -8.29 -13.70
N ARG A 96 -32.77 -8.60 -15.01
CA ARG A 96 -31.65 -9.18 -15.77
C ARG A 96 -30.46 -8.23 -15.90
N THR A 97 -30.71 -6.93 -16.07
CA THR A 97 -29.65 -5.92 -16.18
C THR A 97 -28.97 -5.73 -14.82
N ALA A 98 -29.75 -5.64 -13.75
CA ALA A 98 -29.22 -5.58 -12.38
C ALA A 98 -28.34 -6.80 -12.05
N SER A 99 -28.79 -8.03 -12.37
CA SER A 99 -27.97 -9.23 -12.15
C SER A 99 -26.67 -9.25 -12.97
N ALA A 100 -26.72 -8.75 -14.21
CA ALA A 100 -25.54 -8.68 -15.07
C ALA A 100 -24.51 -7.68 -14.52
N THR A 101 -24.96 -6.49 -14.08
CA THR A 101 -24.05 -5.49 -13.49
C THR A 101 -23.39 -5.98 -12.21
N LEU A 102 -24.12 -6.70 -11.35
CA LEU A 102 -23.56 -7.33 -10.16
C LEU A 102 -22.52 -8.38 -10.52
N ALA A 103 -22.81 -9.26 -11.48
CA ALA A 103 -21.89 -10.31 -11.91
C ALA A 103 -20.57 -9.72 -12.46
N VAL A 104 -20.66 -8.71 -13.34
CA VAL A 104 -19.49 -8.00 -13.87
C VAL A 104 -18.68 -7.34 -12.76
N THR A 105 -19.37 -6.72 -11.79
CA THR A 105 -18.74 -6.04 -10.66
C THR A 105 -17.94 -7.00 -9.78
N VAL A 106 -18.56 -8.13 -9.42
CA VAL A 106 -17.92 -9.16 -8.61
C VAL A 106 -16.73 -9.76 -9.35
N PHE A 107 -16.89 -10.07 -10.63
CA PHE A 107 -15.82 -10.66 -11.45
C PHE A 107 -14.63 -9.70 -11.61
N ALA A 108 -14.88 -8.42 -11.91
CA ALA A 108 -13.84 -7.40 -12.00
C ALA A 108 -13.10 -7.22 -10.67
N SER A 109 -13.82 -7.27 -9.54
CA SER A 109 -13.23 -7.17 -8.20
C SER A 109 -12.32 -8.36 -7.89
N ILE A 110 -12.72 -9.57 -8.29
CA ILE A 110 -11.90 -10.78 -8.13
C ILE A 110 -10.61 -10.68 -8.95
N ILE A 111 -10.70 -10.24 -10.22
CA ILE A 111 -9.52 -10.06 -11.07
C ILE A 111 -8.56 -9.04 -10.48
N ALA A 112 -9.05 -7.87 -10.08
CA ALA A 112 -8.23 -6.81 -9.49
C ALA A 112 -7.59 -7.26 -8.17
N GLY A 113 -8.34 -7.96 -7.33
CA GLY A 113 -7.83 -8.54 -6.08
C GLY A 113 -6.74 -9.58 -6.33
N GLY A 114 -6.96 -10.51 -7.26
CA GLY A 114 -5.98 -11.52 -7.65
C GLY A 114 -4.70 -10.92 -8.23
N TYR A 115 -4.82 -9.91 -9.10
CA TYR A 115 -3.69 -9.17 -9.65
C TYR A 115 -2.89 -8.48 -8.54
N SER A 116 -3.57 -7.81 -7.60
CA SER A 116 -2.91 -7.13 -6.49
C SER A 116 -2.11 -8.11 -5.62
N VAL A 117 -2.68 -9.27 -5.27
CA VAL A 117 -1.99 -10.29 -4.47
C VAL A 117 -0.77 -10.84 -5.20
N ALA A 118 -0.85 -11.04 -6.52
CA ALA A 118 0.26 -11.57 -7.31
C ALA A 118 1.44 -10.59 -7.45
N TYR A 119 1.20 -9.28 -7.53
CA TYR A 119 2.25 -8.28 -7.82
C TYR A 119 2.86 -7.62 -6.57
N VAL A 120 2.18 -7.66 -5.42
CA VAL A 120 2.73 -7.15 -4.15
C VAL A 120 4.11 -7.71 -3.77
N PRO A 121 4.41 -9.04 -3.89
CA PRO A 121 5.71 -9.55 -3.46
C PRO A 121 6.88 -8.98 -4.29
N GLU A 122 6.72 -8.85 -5.61
CA GLU A 122 7.76 -8.30 -6.48
C GLU A 122 8.04 -6.83 -6.17
N TYR A 123 6.99 -6.04 -5.92
CA TYR A 123 7.14 -4.64 -5.51
C TYR A 123 7.91 -4.49 -4.19
N LEU A 124 7.65 -5.39 -3.22
CA LEU A 124 8.37 -5.39 -1.93
C LEU A 124 9.84 -5.79 -2.10
N GLN A 125 10.14 -6.75 -2.96
CA GLN A 125 11.52 -7.16 -3.28
C GLN A 125 12.28 -6.01 -3.94
N LEU A 126 11.73 -5.42 -5.00
CA LEU A 126 12.34 -4.27 -5.69
C LEU A 126 12.61 -3.10 -4.75
N ARG A 127 11.71 -2.85 -3.80
CA ARG A 127 11.92 -1.81 -2.79
C ARG A 127 13.10 -2.14 -1.87
N ARG A 128 13.22 -3.39 -1.41
CA ARG A 128 14.37 -3.83 -0.58
C ARG A 128 15.68 -3.72 -1.34
N ASP A 129 15.71 -4.17 -2.60
CA ASP A 129 16.91 -4.11 -3.44
C ASP A 129 17.40 -2.68 -3.64
N ARG A 130 16.47 -1.72 -3.83
CA ARG A 130 16.82 -0.28 -3.93
C ARG A 130 17.42 0.26 -2.63
N GLN A 131 16.90 -0.15 -1.49
CA GLN A 131 17.39 0.28 -0.16
C GLN A 131 18.77 -0.30 0.12
N GLU A 132 18.97 -1.58 -0.20
CA GLU A 132 20.25 -2.26 -0.07
C GLU A 132 21.30 -1.64 -1.01
N ALA A 133 20.95 -1.40 -2.28
CA ALA A 133 21.85 -0.76 -3.24
C ALA A 133 22.27 0.65 -2.81
N ALA A 134 21.34 1.45 -2.27
CA ALA A 134 21.64 2.78 -1.75
C ALA A 134 22.61 2.72 -0.55
N THR A 135 22.39 1.77 0.36
CA THR A 135 23.27 1.56 1.51
C THR A 135 24.66 1.09 1.08
N LYS A 136 24.75 0.14 0.13
CA LYS A 136 26.01 -0.30 -0.46
C LYS A 136 26.78 0.85 -1.11
N ALA A 137 26.09 1.76 -1.82
CA ALA A 137 26.72 2.95 -2.39
C ALA A 137 27.33 3.87 -1.32
N ASN A 138 26.62 4.08 -0.21
CA ASN A 138 27.12 4.87 0.91
C ASN A 138 28.32 4.20 1.61
N ILE A 139 28.30 2.87 1.77
CA ILE A 139 29.43 2.10 2.31
C ILE A 139 30.68 2.24 1.43
N ILE A 140 30.53 2.14 0.10
CA ILE A 140 31.63 2.35 -0.86
C ILE A 140 32.19 3.79 -0.74
N HIS A 141 31.33 4.78 -0.50
CA HIS A 141 31.78 6.14 -0.26
C HIS A 141 32.65 6.25 1.01
N VAL A 142 32.23 5.60 2.11
CA VAL A 142 33.04 5.56 3.35
C VAL A 142 34.37 4.82 3.12
N GLN A 143 34.36 3.73 2.35
CA GLN A 143 35.59 3.04 1.97
C GLN A 143 36.57 3.95 1.25
N ALA A 144 36.09 4.73 0.27
CA ALA A 144 36.94 5.66 -0.45
C ALA A 144 37.61 6.68 0.49
N LEU A 145 36.89 7.15 1.52
CA LEU A 145 37.44 8.03 2.55
C LEU A 145 38.49 7.33 3.44
N LEU A 146 38.25 6.06 3.79
CA LEU A 146 39.20 5.24 4.56
C LEU A 146 40.49 4.98 3.78
N GLU A 147 40.39 4.68 2.49
CA GLU A 147 41.56 4.47 1.60
C GLU A 147 42.33 5.78 1.39
N GLU A 148 41.63 6.90 1.22
CA GLU A 148 42.27 8.22 1.17
C GLU A 148 43.04 8.52 2.46
N TYR A 149 42.44 8.19 3.61
CA TYR A 149 43.08 8.34 4.91
C TYR A 149 44.33 7.47 5.04
N LYS A 150 44.24 6.19 4.67
CA LYS A 150 45.38 5.25 4.70
C LYS A 150 46.51 5.74 3.81
N ARG A 151 46.21 6.24 2.61
CA ARG A 151 47.23 6.79 1.71
C ARG A 151 47.96 8.00 2.31
N LYS A 152 47.28 8.82 3.12
CA LYS A 152 47.87 9.99 3.77
C LYS A 152 48.65 9.65 5.05
N ASN A 153 48.14 8.73 5.87
CA ASN A 153 48.66 8.44 7.21
C ASN A 153 49.40 7.10 7.33
N GLY A 154 49.43 6.29 6.27
CA GLY A 154 50.06 4.96 6.23
C GLY A 154 49.22 3.84 6.86
N ALA A 155 48.24 4.17 7.71
CA ALA A 155 47.39 3.22 8.42
C ALA A 155 45.91 3.64 8.41
N TYR A 156 45.01 2.68 8.65
CA TYR A 156 43.59 2.95 8.84
C TYR A 156 43.31 3.65 10.19
N PRO A 157 42.25 4.45 10.30
CA PRO A 157 41.91 5.11 11.56
C PRO A 157 41.39 4.07 12.58
N PRO A 158 41.56 4.29 13.89
CA PRO A 158 41.02 3.38 14.90
C PRO A 158 39.50 3.44 15.04
N SER A 159 38.85 4.52 14.59
CA SER A 159 37.39 4.68 14.63
C SER A 159 36.87 5.65 13.56
N LEU A 160 35.59 5.55 13.19
CA LEU A 160 34.95 6.51 12.26
C LEU A 160 34.90 7.94 12.82
N GLN A 161 34.85 8.10 14.15
CA GLN A 161 34.90 9.43 14.75
C GLN A 161 36.26 10.10 14.51
N ALA A 162 37.36 9.34 14.56
CA ALA A 162 38.68 9.85 14.20
C ALA A 162 38.73 10.28 12.72
N LEU A 163 38.14 9.47 11.82
CA LEU A 163 38.02 9.81 10.40
C LEU A 163 37.24 11.12 10.19
N ARG A 164 36.12 11.31 10.91
CA ARG A 164 35.27 12.51 10.84
C ARG A 164 36.02 13.76 11.32
N ARG A 165 36.76 13.67 12.43
CA ARG A 165 37.55 14.79 12.98
C ARG A 165 38.64 15.26 12.01
N ILE A 166 39.28 14.34 11.32
CA ILE A 166 40.43 14.64 10.44
C ILE A 166 39.97 15.09 9.06
N THR A 167 38.93 14.46 8.51
CA THR A 167 38.42 14.80 7.17
C THR A 167 37.58 16.08 7.21
N GLY A 168 36.96 16.40 8.34
CA GLY A 168 36.04 17.53 8.49
C GLY A 168 34.73 17.39 7.69
N LYS A 169 34.55 16.28 6.95
CA LYS A 169 33.35 15.96 6.18
C LYS A 169 32.39 15.15 7.05
N ALA A 170 31.09 15.41 6.89
CA ALA A 170 30.06 14.52 7.41
C ALA A 170 30.16 13.17 6.70
N LEU A 171 30.17 12.08 7.46
CA LEU A 171 30.11 10.74 6.88
C LEU A 171 28.69 10.48 6.38
N PRO A 172 28.53 9.84 5.20
CA PRO A 172 27.21 9.42 4.77
C PRO A 172 26.65 8.42 5.78
N THR A 173 25.33 8.45 5.96
CA THR A 173 24.58 7.46 6.73
C THR A 173 24.07 6.37 5.80
N ASP A 174 23.52 5.30 6.35
CA ASP A 174 22.78 4.33 5.56
C ASP A 174 21.44 4.91 5.05
N TYR A 175 20.68 4.09 4.32
CA TYR A 175 19.35 4.49 3.82
C TYR A 175 18.37 4.84 4.96
N TRP A 176 18.60 4.32 6.16
CA TRP A 176 17.77 4.52 7.36
C TRP A 176 18.32 5.62 8.29
N GLU A 177 19.22 6.46 7.76
CA GLU A 177 19.84 7.58 8.48
C GLU A 177 20.66 7.17 9.72
N LYS A 178 21.12 5.92 9.78
CA LYS A 178 22.00 5.41 10.85
C LYS A 178 23.46 5.50 10.44
N SER A 179 24.32 5.63 11.44
CA SER A 179 25.77 5.57 11.24
C SER A 179 26.24 4.14 11.07
N PHE A 180 27.21 3.92 10.18
CA PHE A 180 27.89 2.63 10.05
C PHE A 180 28.69 2.28 11.30
N SER A 181 28.68 1.00 11.67
CA SER A 181 29.67 0.45 12.61
C SER A 181 30.98 0.20 11.85
N TYR A 182 32.10 0.50 12.49
CA TYR A 182 33.43 0.32 11.92
C TYR A 182 34.34 -0.35 12.90
N GLU A 183 35.00 -1.40 12.43
CA GLU A 183 36.02 -2.11 13.17
C GLU A 183 37.30 -2.12 12.33
N GLY A 184 38.29 -1.33 12.75
CA GLY A 184 39.64 -1.41 12.22
C GLY A 184 40.35 -2.60 12.86
N ARG A 185 40.77 -3.58 12.06
CA ARG A 185 41.47 -4.78 12.57
C ARG A 185 42.97 -4.52 12.44
N THR A 186 43.57 -3.94 13.47
CA THR A 186 44.99 -3.52 13.45
C THR A 186 45.97 -4.61 13.86
N ASP A 187 45.51 -5.75 14.38
CA ASP A 187 46.40 -6.76 14.94
C ASP A 187 46.53 -8.01 14.06
N ALA A 188 47.80 -8.36 13.82
CA ALA A 188 48.22 -9.64 13.28
C ALA A 188 47.67 -10.81 14.12
N LEU A 189 47.28 -11.88 13.42
CA LEU A 189 46.80 -13.19 13.90
C LEU A 189 45.27 -13.32 14.08
N VAL A 190 44.59 -13.89 13.07
CA VAL A 190 43.93 -15.20 13.21
C VAL A 190 44.06 -15.95 11.88
N SER A 191 45.15 -16.70 11.76
CA SER A 191 45.28 -17.86 10.90
C SER A 191 44.27 -18.95 11.32
N GLY A 192 43.00 -18.74 10.99
CA GLY A 192 41.94 -19.69 11.34
C GLY A 192 40.57 -19.38 10.76
N ARG A 193 40.46 -18.43 9.83
CA ARG A 193 39.15 -17.91 9.38
C ARG A 193 38.99 -18.11 7.88
N ALA A 194 37.88 -18.77 7.54
CA ALA A 194 37.54 -19.28 6.21
C ALA A 194 38.00 -18.36 5.08
N THR A 195 39.04 -18.81 4.39
CA THR A 195 39.41 -18.37 3.05
C THR A 195 38.30 -18.80 2.11
N VAL A 196 37.24 -18.00 2.01
CA VAL A 196 36.46 -18.01 0.78
C VAL A 196 37.40 -17.40 -0.26
N THR A 197 37.95 -18.26 -1.12
CA THR A 197 38.77 -17.93 -2.31
C THR A 197 40.17 -17.32 -2.12
N GLY A 198 40.90 -17.57 -1.03
CA GLY A 198 42.33 -17.19 -0.96
C GLY A 198 42.61 -15.69 -0.72
N ILE A 199 41.58 -14.87 -0.49
CA ILE A 199 41.70 -13.44 -0.22
C ILE A 199 41.79 -13.22 1.30
N ASN A 200 42.83 -12.51 1.75
CA ASN A 200 43.05 -12.23 3.16
C ASN A 200 42.33 -10.93 3.56
N PHE A 201 41.24 -11.06 4.31
CA PHE A 201 40.39 -9.93 4.72
C PHE A 201 40.74 -9.42 6.12
N ASN A 202 41.78 -8.60 6.23
CA ASN A 202 42.37 -8.25 7.52
C ASN A 202 42.42 -6.77 7.88
N ASN A 203 41.94 -5.83 7.06
CA ASN A 203 42.18 -4.42 7.40
C ASN A 203 41.02 -3.74 8.12
N PHE A 204 39.80 -3.83 7.57
CA PHE A 204 38.65 -3.19 8.19
C PHE A 204 37.32 -3.86 7.83
N GLU A 205 36.34 -3.69 8.71
CA GLU A 205 34.94 -4.06 8.51
C GLU A 205 34.05 -2.82 8.66
N LEU A 206 33.13 -2.65 7.73
CA LEU A 206 32.02 -1.70 7.80
C LEU A 206 30.71 -2.48 7.84
N ARG A 207 29.84 -2.14 8.79
CA ARG A 207 28.56 -2.82 9.00
C ARG A 207 27.42 -1.82 9.12
N SER A 208 26.32 -2.13 8.43
CA SER A 208 25.02 -1.46 8.56
C SER A 208 24.05 -2.45 9.19
N ALA A 209 23.25 -2.00 10.17
CA ALA A 209 22.23 -2.82 10.82
C ALA A 209 21.06 -3.22 9.88
N GLY A 210 20.97 -2.59 8.71
CA GLY A 210 19.92 -2.92 7.75
C GLY A 210 18.52 -2.47 8.17
N PRO A 211 17.47 -3.06 7.57
CA PRO A 211 16.07 -2.69 7.79
C PRO A 211 15.54 -2.86 9.22
N ASP A 212 16.08 -3.81 9.99
CA ASP A 212 15.57 -4.12 11.33
C ASP A 212 16.23 -3.29 12.46
N GLU A 213 17.23 -2.49 12.10
CA GLU A 213 18.02 -1.63 12.99
C GLU A 213 18.79 -2.37 14.10
N LYS A 214 18.96 -3.69 13.99
CA LYS A 214 19.65 -4.51 14.99
C LYS A 214 20.93 -5.08 14.40
N MET A 215 22.06 -4.76 15.02
CA MET A 215 23.35 -5.36 14.62
C MET A 215 23.39 -6.85 14.99
N GLY A 216 24.00 -7.65 14.13
CA GLY A 216 24.25 -9.08 14.31
C GLY A 216 23.15 -9.99 13.76
N THR A 217 22.22 -9.45 12.98
CA THR A 217 21.12 -10.19 12.33
C THR A 217 21.46 -10.54 10.89
N ASP A 218 20.65 -11.40 10.27
CA ASP A 218 20.90 -11.90 8.91
C ASP A 218 20.77 -10.82 7.83
N ASP A 219 20.13 -9.68 8.13
CA ASP A 219 19.92 -8.54 7.24
C ASP A 219 21.00 -7.45 7.35
N ASP A 220 22.02 -7.66 8.19
CA ASP A 220 23.19 -6.79 8.25
C ASP A 220 23.90 -6.75 6.88
N ILE A 221 24.16 -5.53 6.40
CA ILE A 221 24.96 -5.30 5.20
C ILE A 221 26.40 -5.07 5.65
N ILE A 222 27.26 -6.06 5.40
CA ILE A 222 28.65 -6.06 5.84
C ILE A 222 29.56 -5.93 4.64
N MET A 223 30.51 -5.00 4.71
CA MET A 223 31.60 -4.91 3.76
C MET A 223 32.94 -5.07 4.47
N ARG A 224 33.77 -5.95 3.94
CA ARG A 224 35.11 -6.21 4.45
C ARG A 224 36.12 -6.07 3.32
N ASP A 225 37.08 -5.17 3.50
CA ASP A 225 38.11 -4.83 2.51
C ASP A 225 37.57 -4.64 1.07
N GLY A 226 36.39 -4.02 0.94
CA GLY A 226 35.75 -3.72 -0.36
C GLY A 226 34.90 -4.84 -0.96
N LEU A 227 34.75 -5.98 -0.29
CA LEU A 227 33.82 -7.04 -0.70
C LEU A 227 32.64 -7.11 0.26
N PHE A 228 31.43 -7.18 -0.30
CA PHE A 228 30.20 -7.39 0.46
C PHE A 228 30.06 -8.87 0.82
N ILE A 229 29.85 -9.15 2.10
CA ILE A 229 29.73 -10.51 2.65
C ILE A 229 28.35 -10.62 3.32
N SER A 230 27.71 -11.78 3.22
CA SER A 230 26.44 -12.01 3.92
C SER A 230 26.65 -12.14 5.43
N ALA A 231 25.68 -11.71 6.23
CA ALA A 231 25.75 -11.81 7.69
C ALA A 231 25.96 -13.26 8.19
N SER A 232 25.34 -14.24 7.53
CA SER A 232 25.51 -15.67 7.83
C SER A 232 26.95 -16.18 7.63
N GLU A 233 27.71 -15.57 6.71
CA GLU A 233 29.12 -15.88 6.47
C GLU A 233 30.02 -15.11 7.47
N ALA A 234 29.62 -13.89 7.84
CA ALA A 234 30.34 -13.09 8.82
C ALA A 234 30.21 -13.64 10.25
N GLY A 235 29.04 -14.15 10.64
CA GLY A 235 28.75 -14.70 11.99
C GLY A 235 29.52 -15.98 12.34
N LYS A 236 30.15 -16.65 11.37
CA LYS A 236 31.12 -17.74 11.65
C LYS A 236 32.45 -17.22 12.22
N GLN A 237 32.62 -15.89 12.30
CA GLN A 237 33.74 -15.26 12.98
C GLN A 237 33.21 -14.62 14.27
N PRO A 238 33.67 -15.06 15.46
CA PRO A 238 33.15 -14.51 16.70
C PRO A 238 33.39 -13.00 16.74
N VAL A 239 32.29 -12.27 16.85
CA VAL A 239 32.25 -10.88 17.31
C VAL A 239 32.67 -10.92 18.77
N LEU A 240 33.77 -10.24 19.11
CA LEU A 240 34.03 -9.93 20.50
C LEU A 240 32.96 -8.89 20.87
N GLN A 241 31.89 -9.33 21.51
CA GLN A 241 30.93 -8.40 22.10
C GLN A 241 31.71 -7.55 23.10
N ASP A 242 31.92 -6.28 22.78
CA ASP A 242 32.33 -5.31 23.78
C ASP A 242 31.11 -5.11 24.69
N ILE A 243 31.05 -5.94 25.74
CA ILE A 243 30.12 -5.80 26.84
C ILE A 243 30.57 -4.54 27.58
N THR A 244 30.15 -3.37 27.11
CA THR A 244 30.09 -2.18 27.97
C THR A 244 28.91 -2.37 28.92
N ALA A 245 29.14 -3.18 29.94
CA ALA A 245 28.49 -3.03 31.24
C ALA A 245 29.06 -1.75 31.88
N ARG A 246 28.28 -0.68 31.87
CA ARG A 246 28.14 0.29 32.96
C ARG A 246 27.02 1.29 32.68
#